data_AF-A0A1R3GD01-F1
#
_entry.id   AF-A0A1R3GD01-F1
#
_cell.length_a   1.000
_cell.length_b   1.000
_cell.length_c   1.000
_cell.angle_alpha   90.00
_cell.angle_beta   90.00
_cell.angle_gamma   90.00
#
_symmetry.space_group_name_H-M   'P 1'
#
loop_
_entity.id
_entity.type
_entity.pdbx_description
1 polymer ?
#
loop_
_entity_poly.entity_id
_entity_poly.type
_entity_poly.pdbx_seq_one_letter_code
_entity_poly.pdbx_strand_id
1 'polypeptide(L)'
;MSLSLEPPPLPNPKTGVPLNRRSTSIRTALSPFSFSHCRRAASRFSLSSSFRSRAHVVTAVLKTEEDKGAVTEQVEPPVRIVAVVGEGTVSPLKSATWEEVMLHTASKLKWVDEGYEMVVFTNNFHQSIEQKAMNLQKELLSADILVVVAVKDEDSVKWIQANSRNIPNIICFESHHDLVNKLGGSYVQSEVKGNIFDKIVGISQQKKTNEPVEVVQTVSEAWDRHNSDDIRFCLLVIINAYIRPVPILKNLRSKGFSTLNCMVKNCGPQILDCLLDPNCRKALQCLNKCSPVDQVCNYRCIASYESPKLEAFSLCVLQKHNCLELDAKIPEKPYVQPMLSFRGKDLCHDAAEDLFVGWLGNLDWSWRVVAGQNPAYDQFPCQYQLFYRGKAKGSFWYEPVFQVKTLEGEMVWRRRKYRVKRGKVPGTFYFSVLDNGVVSNEFWTIVDVCEDFSWGLFHYHGAARVAGQSYTGAVLVTPDGAYPKQGSRLSSALEKCGIKEWELYTVDNCSCQDPPLGIPEGSRLHSIVRVEDQSWASG
;
A
#
# COMPACT_ATOMS: atom_id res chain seq x y z
N MET A 1 -62.71 9.53 8.70
CA MET A 1 -62.90 9.98 10.10
C MET A 1 -61.78 9.39 10.95
N SER A 2 -61.26 10.18 11.90
CA SER A 2 -60.17 9.89 12.85
C SER A 2 -58.75 9.97 12.26
N LEU A 3 -58.09 11.15 12.32
CA LEU A 3 -57.36 11.78 13.44
C LEU A 3 -55.92 11.28 13.54
N SER A 4 -54.97 12.14 13.17
CA SER A 4 -53.63 12.14 13.76
C SER A 4 -53.21 13.59 13.99
N LEU A 5 -52.86 13.88 15.23
CA LEU A 5 -52.63 15.19 15.82
C LEU A 5 -51.18 15.65 15.57
N GLU A 6 -51.01 16.84 15.01
CA GLU A 6 -49.74 17.57 14.99
C GLU A 6 -49.42 18.14 16.38
N PRO A 7 -48.14 18.11 16.82
CA PRO A 7 -47.71 18.77 18.05
C PRO A 7 -47.50 20.30 17.85
N PRO A 8 -47.78 21.14 18.87
CA PRO A 8 -47.72 22.60 18.78
C PRO A 8 -46.28 23.15 18.88
N PRO A 9 -46.01 24.37 18.37
CA PRO A 9 -44.69 24.98 18.41
C PRO A 9 -44.44 25.71 19.74
N LEU A 10 -43.19 25.72 20.20
CA LEU A 10 -42.75 26.51 21.36
C LEU A 10 -41.68 27.55 20.96
N PRO A 11 -41.54 28.65 21.74
CA PRO A 11 -41.48 30.00 21.18
C PRO A 11 -40.07 30.63 21.12
N ASN A 12 -39.92 31.57 20.19
CA ASN A 12 -38.79 32.51 20.10
C ASN A 12 -38.67 33.42 21.34
N PRO A 13 -37.45 33.67 21.85
CA PRO A 13 -37.16 34.86 22.63
C PRO A 13 -36.76 36.02 21.72
N LYS A 14 -37.51 37.13 21.81
CA LYS A 14 -37.18 38.42 21.20
C LYS A 14 -36.02 39.13 21.94
N THR A 15 -35.20 39.76 21.14
CA THR A 15 -34.28 40.91 21.32
C THR A 15 -34.46 41.86 22.52
N GLY A 16 -33.32 42.33 23.04
CA GLY A 16 -33.11 43.60 23.76
C GLY A 16 -31.60 43.85 24.02
N VAL A 17 -30.85 44.50 23.13
CA VAL A 17 -30.44 45.95 23.09
C VAL A 17 -29.09 46.24 23.80
N PRO A 18 -28.25 47.15 23.27
CA PRO A 18 -26.79 47.00 23.17
C PRO A 18 -25.99 47.97 24.05
N LEU A 19 -24.68 47.75 24.23
CA LEU A 19 -23.78 48.83 24.67
C LEU A 19 -22.32 48.71 24.17
N ASN A 20 -21.86 49.86 23.65
CA ASN A 20 -20.50 50.39 23.53
C ASN A 20 -19.54 49.94 22.42
N ARG A 21 -19.66 50.71 21.33
CA ARG A 21 -18.59 51.32 20.53
C ARG A 21 -17.34 51.69 21.36
N ARG A 22 -16.16 51.33 20.87
CA ARG A 22 -15.02 52.25 20.76
C ARG A 22 -14.33 52.08 19.41
N SER A 23 -14.50 53.12 18.60
CA SER A 23 -13.77 53.43 17.38
C SER A 23 -12.35 53.88 17.70
N THR A 24 -11.36 53.39 16.96
CA THR A 24 -10.18 54.18 16.60
C THR A 24 -9.95 54.03 15.10
N SER A 25 -9.94 55.18 14.44
CA SER A 25 -9.68 55.36 13.01
C SER A 25 -8.18 55.60 12.83
N ILE A 26 -7.56 54.91 11.88
CA ILE A 26 -6.42 55.47 11.14
C ILE A 26 -6.64 55.17 9.66
N ARG A 27 -6.85 56.23 8.88
CA ARG A 27 -6.76 56.25 7.42
C ARG A 27 -5.28 56.26 7.03
N THR A 28 -4.92 55.46 6.03
CA THR A 28 -4.06 55.92 4.92
C THR A 28 -4.35 55.06 3.70
N ALA A 29 -4.73 55.74 2.63
CA ALA A 29 -4.87 55.20 1.29
C ALA A 29 -3.50 54.90 0.67
N LEU A 30 -3.45 53.92 -0.24
CA LEU A 30 -2.85 54.02 -1.58
C LEU A 30 -3.05 52.71 -2.36
N SER A 31 -3.31 52.89 -3.65
CA SER A 31 -3.68 51.90 -4.69
C SER A 31 -2.47 51.14 -5.28
N PRO A 32 -2.68 50.13 -6.16
CA PRO A 32 -1.87 48.92 -6.25
C PRO A 32 -0.92 48.87 -7.46
N PHE A 33 0.18 48.13 -7.37
CA PHE A 33 0.87 47.53 -8.52
C PHE A 33 1.65 46.25 -8.14
N SER A 34 1.19 45.15 -8.74
CA SER A 34 1.86 44.02 -9.41
C SER A 34 3.24 43.47 -9.02
N PHE A 35 3.31 42.13 -9.22
CA PHE A 35 4.47 41.25 -9.40
C PHE A 35 5.32 40.90 -8.17
N SER A 36 5.30 39.63 -7.77
CA SER A 36 6.44 39.03 -7.09
C SER A 36 6.63 37.55 -7.43
N HIS A 37 7.73 37.33 -8.15
CA HIS A 37 8.39 36.09 -8.52
C HIS A 37 8.60 35.08 -7.37
N CYS A 38 8.59 33.79 -7.74
CA CYS A 38 9.23 32.69 -7.02
C CYS A 38 10.68 33.05 -6.64
N ARG A 39 10.99 33.17 -5.34
CA ARG A 39 12.37 33.30 -4.84
C ARG A 39 12.84 32.00 -4.18
N ARG A 40 13.94 31.46 -4.72
CA ARG A 40 14.84 30.49 -4.06
C ARG A 40 15.59 31.21 -2.93
N ALA A 41 15.73 30.56 -1.78
CA ALA A 41 16.69 30.95 -0.76
C ALA A 41 17.64 29.78 -0.47
N ALA A 42 18.93 30.01 -0.71
CA ALA A 42 20.03 29.20 -0.22
C ALA A 42 20.74 30.03 0.87
N SER A 43 21.03 29.43 2.02
CA SER A 43 21.92 30.04 3.02
C SER A 43 22.94 29.02 3.51
N ARG A 44 24.20 29.46 3.48
CA ARG A 44 25.43 28.76 3.82
C ARG A 44 25.60 28.62 5.34
N PHE A 45 26.38 27.61 5.69
CA PHE A 45 26.93 27.32 7.01
C PHE A 45 27.74 28.47 7.63
N SER A 46 27.77 28.50 8.97
CA SER A 46 28.85 29.07 9.77
C SER A 46 29.09 28.24 11.04
N LEU A 47 30.35 27.88 11.26
CA LEU A 47 30.90 27.20 12.44
C LEU A 47 31.16 28.17 13.61
N SER A 48 31.39 27.57 14.80
CA SER A 48 32.09 28.02 16.03
C SER A 48 31.18 27.92 17.26
N SER A 49 31.61 27.59 18.49
CA SER A 49 32.91 27.28 19.08
C SER A 49 32.70 26.57 20.42
N SER A 50 33.72 25.82 20.81
CA SER A 50 33.98 25.17 22.11
C SER A 50 33.70 25.98 23.37
N PHE A 51 33.17 25.32 24.40
CA PHE A 51 33.41 25.66 25.81
C PHE A 51 33.70 24.41 26.65
N ARG A 52 34.85 24.44 27.33
CA ARG A 52 35.27 23.52 28.40
C ARG A 52 34.58 23.93 29.71
N SER A 53 34.07 22.99 30.49
CA SER A 53 34.07 23.11 31.95
C SER A 53 34.18 21.73 32.61
N ARG A 54 34.84 21.72 33.76
CA ARG A 54 35.38 20.57 34.50
C ARG A 54 34.32 19.81 35.32
N ALA A 55 34.65 18.54 35.51
CA ALA A 55 34.06 17.49 36.31
C ALA A 55 33.58 17.84 37.74
N HIS A 56 32.50 17.17 38.15
CA HIS A 56 32.37 16.59 39.48
C HIS A 56 32.12 15.09 39.37
N VAL A 57 32.98 14.33 40.05
CA VAL A 57 32.98 12.87 40.17
C VAL A 57 32.14 12.49 41.39
N VAL A 58 31.19 11.57 41.23
CA VAL A 58 30.78 10.65 42.30
C VAL A 58 30.64 9.25 41.68
N THR A 59 31.45 8.35 42.21
CA THR A 59 31.70 6.98 41.77
C THR A 59 30.62 6.03 42.33
N ALA A 60 30.06 5.16 41.48
CA ALA A 60 29.51 3.87 41.91
C ALA A 60 29.49 2.85 40.76
N VAL A 61 30.66 2.22 40.57
CA VAL A 61 30.89 0.81 40.22
C VAL A 61 29.83 0.11 39.37
N LEU A 62 30.14 -0.09 38.08
CA LEU A 62 29.87 -1.35 37.35
C LEU A 62 30.98 -1.57 36.32
N LYS A 63 31.49 -2.80 36.29
CA LYS A 63 32.68 -3.24 35.58
C LYS A 63 32.58 -3.01 34.06
N THR A 64 33.62 -2.39 33.53
CA THR A 64 34.03 -2.39 32.12
C THR A 64 34.44 -3.79 31.68
N GLU A 65 33.97 -4.20 30.50
CA GLU A 65 34.89 -4.63 29.44
C GLU A 65 34.51 -3.88 28.16
N GLU A 66 35.44 -3.03 27.71
CA GLU A 66 35.49 -2.54 26.35
C GLU A 66 35.90 -3.72 25.46
N ASP A 67 35.15 -3.96 24.38
CA ASP A 67 35.81 -4.42 23.17
C ASP A 67 35.35 -3.57 21.99
N LYS A 68 36.28 -2.77 21.50
CA LYS A 68 36.15 -1.96 20.30
C LYS A 68 36.28 -2.88 19.09
N GLY A 69 35.18 -3.54 18.73
CA GLY A 69 35.04 -4.11 17.40
C GLY A 69 34.71 -3.00 16.40
N ALA A 70 35.61 -2.73 15.46
CA ALA A 70 35.23 -2.07 14.23
C ALA A 70 34.06 -2.86 13.62
N VAL A 71 32.89 -2.23 13.52
CA VAL A 71 31.75 -2.83 12.80
C VAL A 71 32.11 -2.79 11.33
N THR A 72 32.88 -3.77 10.86
CA THR A 72 32.70 -4.26 9.51
C THR A 72 31.23 -4.69 9.43
N GLU A 73 30.42 -3.95 8.68
CA GLU A 73 29.14 -4.48 8.19
C GLU A 73 29.45 -5.82 7.55
N GLN A 74 29.17 -6.92 8.25
CA GLN A 74 29.17 -8.22 7.61
C GLN A 74 28.03 -8.16 6.61
N VAL A 75 28.37 -7.98 5.34
CA VAL A 75 27.41 -8.10 4.24
C VAL A 75 26.90 -9.53 4.33
N GLU A 76 25.67 -9.70 4.82
CA GLU A 76 25.04 -11.01 4.87
C GLU A 76 25.05 -11.63 3.48
N PRO A 77 25.27 -12.95 3.36
CA PRO A 77 25.31 -13.61 2.07
C PRO A 77 24.01 -13.33 1.28
N PRO A 78 24.10 -13.17 -0.05
CA PRO A 78 22.92 -12.95 -0.88
C PRO A 78 22.04 -14.20 -0.85
N VAL A 79 20.73 -13.98 -0.92
CA VAL A 79 19.75 -15.05 -1.10
C VAL A 79 19.60 -15.32 -2.60
N ARG A 80 19.94 -16.53 -3.04
CA ARG A 80 19.90 -16.92 -4.45
C ARG A 80 18.64 -17.70 -4.78
N ILE A 81 17.88 -17.17 -5.73
CA ILE A 81 16.62 -17.72 -6.19
C ILE A 81 16.75 -18.04 -7.67
N VAL A 82 16.45 -19.28 -8.05
CA VAL A 82 16.36 -19.69 -9.45
C VAL A 82 14.90 -19.96 -9.76
N ALA A 83 14.35 -19.29 -10.78
CA ALA A 83 13.04 -19.59 -11.31
C ALA A 83 13.14 -20.29 -12.65
N VAL A 84 12.40 -21.39 -12.81
CA VAL A 84 12.24 -22.09 -14.08
C VAL A 84 10.77 -22.03 -14.47
N VAL A 85 10.48 -21.43 -15.62
CA VAL A 85 9.12 -21.24 -16.14
C VAL A 85 8.90 -22.04 -17.42
N GLY A 86 7.67 -22.49 -17.65
CA GLY A 86 7.28 -23.07 -18.94
C GLY A 86 7.40 -22.04 -20.07
N GLU A 87 8.13 -22.35 -21.13
CA GLU A 87 8.31 -21.48 -22.30
C GLU A 87 6.96 -21.15 -22.94
N GLY A 88 6.73 -19.86 -23.20
CA GLY A 88 5.49 -19.38 -23.82
C GLY A 88 4.24 -19.58 -22.98
N THR A 89 4.35 -20.03 -21.72
CA THR A 89 3.20 -20.24 -20.85
C THR A 89 2.65 -18.91 -20.35
N VAL A 90 1.32 -18.82 -20.35
CA VAL A 90 0.58 -17.60 -20.02
C VAL A 90 0.13 -17.67 -18.56
N SER A 91 0.34 -16.57 -17.84
CA SER A 91 -0.09 -16.41 -16.46
C SER A 91 -1.54 -15.89 -16.37
N PRO A 92 -2.22 -16.06 -15.21
CA PRO A 92 -3.54 -15.47 -14.98
C PRO A 92 -3.52 -13.93 -14.88
N LEU A 93 -2.35 -13.29 -14.89
CA LEU A 93 -2.16 -11.83 -14.80
C LEU A 93 -2.39 -11.18 -16.18
N LYS A 94 -3.65 -11.12 -16.61
CA LYS A 94 -4.09 -10.48 -17.87
C LYS A 94 -3.28 -10.91 -19.10
N SER A 95 -2.98 -12.21 -19.17
CA SER A 95 -2.25 -12.84 -20.28
C SER A 95 -0.77 -12.48 -20.42
N ALA A 96 -0.13 -11.89 -19.40
CA ALA A 96 1.33 -11.79 -19.36
C ALA A 96 1.97 -13.18 -19.32
N THR A 97 3.15 -13.35 -19.93
CA THR A 97 3.86 -14.64 -19.85
C THR A 97 4.44 -14.85 -18.46
N TRP A 98 4.57 -16.11 -18.03
CA TRP A 98 5.21 -16.41 -16.74
C TRP A 98 6.66 -15.94 -16.67
N GLU A 99 7.37 -15.88 -17.80
CA GLU A 99 8.71 -15.30 -17.90
C GLU A 99 8.71 -13.81 -17.54
N GLU A 100 7.84 -13.01 -18.16
CA GLU A 100 7.70 -11.59 -17.84
C GLU A 100 7.34 -11.35 -16.38
N VAL A 101 6.42 -12.14 -15.83
CA VAL A 101 5.99 -12.04 -14.43
C VAL A 101 7.14 -12.35 -13.47
N MET A 102 7.94 -13.38 -13.74
CA MET A 102 9.07 -13.76 -12.88
C MET A 102 10.24 -12.79 -12.99
N LEU A 103 10.54 -12.26 -14.18
CA LEU A 103 11.54 -11.20 -14.37
C LEU A 103 11.15 -9.91 -13.65
N HIS A 104 9.86 -9.57 -13.69
CA HIS A 104 9.31 -8.45 -12.95
C HIS A 104 9.41 -8.67 -11.43
N THR A 105 9.05 -9.87 -10.96
CA THR A 105 9.17 -10.28 -9.55
C THR A 105 10.63 -10.17 -9.07
N ALA A 106 11.59 -10.65 -9.87
CA ALA A 106 13.02 -10.56 -9.59
C ALA A 106 13.46 -9.10 -9.38
N SER A 107 12.96 -8.18 -10.20
CA SER A 107 13.24 -6.75 -10.07
C SER A 107 12.64 -6.16 -8.78
N LYS A 108 11.40 -6.53 -8.43
CA LYS A 108 10.70 -6.05 -7.22
C LYS A 108 11.26 -6.63 -5.92
N LEU A 109 11.90 -7.80 -5.94
CA LEU A 109 12.57 -8.36 -4.76
C LEU A 109 13.72 -7.47 -4.28
N LYS A 110 14.46 -6.87 -5.22
CA LYS A 110 15.56 -5.92 -4.91
C LYS A 110 15.09 -4.63 -4.23
N TRP A 111 13.79 -4.35 -4.24
CA TRP A 111 13.21 -3.24 -3.49
C TRP A 111 13.07 -3.56 -2.01
N VAL A 112 13.00 -4.84 -1.65
CA VAL A 112 12.96 -5.32 -0.27
C VAL A 112 14.37 -5.43 0.29
N ASP A 113 15.26 -6.06 -0.47
CA ASP A 113 16.66 -6.29 -0.08
C ASP A 113 17.52 -6.44 -1.35
N GLU A 114 18.60 -5.67 -1.47
CA GLU A 114 19.50 -5.74 -2.63
C GLU A 114 20.26 -7.07 -2.71
N GLY A 115 20.39 -7.78 -1.60
CA GLY A 115 20.97 -9.12 -1.54
C GLY A 115 20.03 -10.23 -2.01
N TYR A 116 18.79 -9.94 -2.43
CA TYR A 116 17.92 -10.94 -3.06
C TYR A 116 18.21 -11.00 -4.56
N GLU A 117 18.86 -12.09 -4.97
CA GLU A 117 19.28 -12.34 -6.34
C GLU A 117 18.38 -13.41 -6.95
N MET A 118 17.54 -13.02 -7.92
CA MET A 118 16.68 -13.94 -8.64
C MET A 118 17.03 -13.96 -10.13
N VAL A 119 17.25 -15.16 -10.66
CA VAL A 119 17.47 -15.43 -12.10
C VAL A 119 16.33 -16.28 -12.64
N VAL A 120 15.94 -16.01 -13.90
CA VAL A 120 14.78 -16.64 -14.53
C VAL A 120 15.22 -17.38 -15.79
N PHE A 121 14.79 -18.63 -15.92
CA PHE A 121 15.04 -19.50 -17.06
C PHE A 121 13.73 -20.06 -17.60
N THR A 122 13.68 -20.29 -18.91
CA THR A 122 12.63 -21.08 -19.56
C THR A 122 13.00 -22.57 -19.59
N ASN A 123 12.01 -23.47 -19.63
CA ASN A 123 12.21 -24.93 -19.65
C ASN A 123 12.76 -25.50 -20.98
N ASN A 124 13.04 -24.65 -21.98
CA ASN A 124 13.56 -25.07 -23.29
C ASN A 124 15.06 -25.43 -23.34
N PHE A 125 15.65 -25.73 -22.19
CA PHE A 125 17.09 -26.01 -22.05
C PHE A 125 17.54 -27.29 -22.78
N HIS A 126 16.63 -28.19 -23.16
CA HIS A 126 16.92 -29.35 -24.01
C HIS A 126 17.04 -29.01 -25.50
N GLN A 127 16.40 -27.92 -25.96
CA GLN A 127 16.36 -27.53 -27.38
C GLN A 127 17.39 -26.45 -27.73
N SER A 128 17.83 -25.68 -26.72
CA SER A 128 18.83 -24.62 -26.87
C SER A 128 20.26 -25.14 -26.66
N ILE A 129 21.22 -24.48 -27.32
CA ILE A 129 22.69 -24.62 -27.16
C ILE A 129 23.09 -25.06 -25.74
N GLU A 130 23.91 -26.13 -25.61
CA GLU A 130 24.39 -26.73 -24.35
C GLU A 130 24.71 -25.72 -23.23
N GLN A 131 25.16 -24.52 -23.62
CA GLN A 131 25.43 -23.39 -22.75
C GLN A 131 24.27 -22.97 -21.84
N LYS A 132 23.00 -22.96 -22.28
CA LYS A 132 21.86 -22.56 -21.42
C LYS A 132 21.64 -23.56 -20.29
N ALA A 133 21.69 -24.85 -20.62
CA ALA A 133 21.58 -25.92 -19.63
C ALA A 133 22.75 -25.89 -18.63
N MET A 134 23.98 -25.66 -19.11
CA MET A 134 25.16 -25.49 -18.25
C MET A 134 25.03 -24.27 -17.32
N ASN A 135 24.51 -23.14 -17.83
CA ASN A 135 24.28 -21.94 -17.03
C ASN A 135 23.23 -22.20 -15.94
N LEU A 136 22.08 -22.81 -16.29
CA LEU A 136 21.06 -23.16 -15.32
C LEU A 136 21.61 -24.11 -14.24
N GLN A 137 22.35 -25.16 -14.64
CA GLN A 137 22.97 -26.09 -13.71
C GLN A 137 23.94 -25.37 -12.75
N LYS A 138 24.74 -24.43 -13.26
CA LYS A 138 25.65 -23.61 -12.44
C LYS A 138 24.89 -22.79 -11.40
N GLU A 139 23.79 -22.14 -11.79
CA GLU A 139 22.99 -21.33 -10.85
C GLU A 139 22.33 -22.22 -9.78
N LEU A 140 21.78 -23.38 -10.18
CA LEU A 140 21.16 -24.35 -9.26
C LEU A 140 22.10 -24.89 -8.19
N LEU A 141 23.42 -24.99 -8.46
CA LEU A 141 24.40 -25.44 -7.48
C LEU A 141 24.55 -24.51 -6.27
N SER A 142 24.19 -23.23 -6.43
CA SER A 142 24.27 -22.21 -5.39
C SER A 142 22.91 -21.65 -4.96
N ALA A 143 21.82 -22.25 -5.43
CA ALA A 143 20.47 -21.75 -5.19
C ALA A 143 19.98 -22.12 -3.77
N ASP A 144 19.45 -21.12 -3.07
CA ASP A 144 18.75 -21.32 -1.79
C ASP A 144 17.28 -21.71 -2.02
N ILE A 145 16.68 -21.18 -3.10
CA ILE A 145 15.29 -21.41 -3.50
C ILE A 145 15.23 -21.73 -4.99
N LEU A 146 14.52 -22.81 -5.34
CA LEU A 146 14.07 -23.11 -6.69
C LEU A 146 12.55 -22.91 -6.79
N VAL A 147 12.13 -22.06 -7.72
CA VAL A 147 10.72 -21.82 -8.05
C VAL A 147 10.45 -22.43 -9.42
N VAL A 148 9.51 -23.36 -9.52
CA VAL A 148 9.14 -23.98 -10.79
C VAL A 148 7.70 -23.63 -11.12
N VAL A 149 7.46 -23.00 -12.28
CA VAL A 149 6.12 -22.54 -12.67
C VAL A 149 5.73 -23.00 -14.06
N ALA A 150 4.55 -23.60 -14.18
CA ALA A 150 3.98 -24.05 -15.44
C ALA A 150 4.87 -25.01 -16.27
N VAL A 151 5.76 -25.77 -15.63
CA VAL A 151 6.59 -26.78 -16.32
C VAL A 151 5.86 -28.12 -16.32
N LYS A 152 5.52 -28.60 -17.51
CA LYS A 152 4.66 -29.79 -17.70
C LYS A 152 5.25 -30.88 -18.59
N ASP A 153 6.29 -30.57 -19.36
CA ASP A 153 6.93 -31.53 -20.25
C ASP A 153 7.81 -32.51 -19.47
N GLU A 154 7.75 -33.79 -19.84
CA GLU A 154 8.41 -34.86 -19.07
C GLU A 154 9.94 -34.72 -19.03
N ASP A 155 10.55 -34.26 -20.12
CA ASP A 155 12.01 -34.16 -20.22
C ASP A 155 12.54 -33.10 -19.25
N SER A 156 11.93 -31.91 -19.23
CA SER A 156 12.29 -30.87 -18.26
C SER A 156 12.00 -31.29 -16.83
N VAL A 157 10.88 -31.99 -16.58
CA VAL A 157 10.56 -32.50 -15.23
C VAL A 157 11.67 -33.44 -14.73
N LYS A 158 12.06 -34.43 -15.54
CA LYS A 158 13.14 -35.38 -15.20
C LYS A 158 14.47 -34.65 -15.00
N TRP A 159 14.78 -33.67 -15.85
CA TRP A 159 16.01 -32.90 -15.75
C TRP A 159 16.06 -32.06 -14.48
N ILE A 160 14.98 -31.36 -14.14
CA ILE A 160 14.86 -30.55 -12.91
C ILE A 160 15.02 -31.45 -11.69
N GLN A 161 14.33 -32.58 -11.61
CA GLN A 161 14.47 -33.54 -10.51
C GLN A 161 15.91 -34.07 -10.35
N ALA A 162 16.63 -34.27 -11.45
CA ALA A 162 18.03 -34.71 -11.41
C ALA A 162 18.98 -33.64 -10.88
N ASN A 163 18.73 -32.36 -11.19
CA ASN A 163 19.66 -31.25 -10.93
C ASN A 163 19.29 -30.39 -9.70
N SER A 164 18.12 -30.60 -9.08
CA SER A 164 17.64 -29.79 -7.95
C SER A 164 17.75 -30.46 -6.57
N ARG A 165 18.28 -31.70 -6.49
CA ARG A 165 18.24 -32.52 -5.25
C ARG A 165 18.83 -31.83 -4.02
N ASN A 166 19.89 -31.06 -4.21
CA ASN A 166 20.62 -30.40 -3.13
C ASN A 166 19.98 -29.08 -2.67
N ILE A 167 18.99 -28.57 -3.40
CA ILE A 167 18.33 -27.30 -3.06
C ILE A 167 17.39 -27.56 -1.87
N PRO A 168 17.50 -26.79 -0.77
CA PRO A 168 16.72 -27.02 0.44
C PRO A 168 15.26 -26.57 0.29
N ASN A 169 14.99 -25.55 -0.52
CA ASN A 169 13.67 -24.98 -0.73
C ASN A 169 13.28 -25.05 -2.21
N ILE A 170 12.30 -25.87 -2.56
CA ILE A 170 11.74 -26.04 -3.89
C ILE A 170 10.23 -25.82 -3.78
N ILE A 171 9.69 -24.89 -4.56
CA ILE A 171 8.25 -24.63 -4.62
C ILE A 171 7.79 -24.69 -6.07
N CYS A 172 6.73 -25.45 -6.31
CA CYS A 172 6.21 -25.76 -7.63
C CYS A 172 4.77 -25.24 -7.74
N PHE A 173 4.50 -24.44 -8.77
CA PHE A 173 3.19 -23.90 -9.08
C PHE A 173 2.76 -24.30 -10.49
N GLU A 174 1.51 -24.73 -10.65
CA GLU A 174 0.91 -25.06 -11.97
C GLU A 174 1.74 -26.04 -12.84
N SER A 175 2.61 -26.81 -12.19
CA SER A 175 3.60 -27.68 -12.83
C SER A 175 3.19 -29.15 -12.73
N HIS A 176 3.95 -30.03 -13.37
CA HIS A 176 3.71 -31.47 -13.33
C HIS A 176 3.69 -32.02 -11.89
N HIS A 177 2.82 -32.99 -11.60
CA HIS A 177 2.62 -33.54 -10.26
C HIS A 177 3.86 -34.26 -9.68
N ASP A 178 4.77 -34.69 -10.54
CA ASP A 178 6.06 -35.28 -10.12
C ASP A 178 7.05 -34.24 -9.54
N LEU A 179 6.81 -32.95 -9.76
CA LEU A 179 7.59 -31.87 -9.16
C LEU A 179 7.02 -31.54 -7.78
N VAL A 180 7.59 -32.17 -6.75
CA VAL A 180 7.10 -32.06 -5.36
C VAL A 180 7.75 -30.90 -4.61
N ASN A 181 6.96 -30.19 -3.82
CA ASN A 181 7.44 -29.13 -2.93
C ASN A 181 8.41 -29.68 -1.87
N LYS A 182 9.47 -28.93 -1.58
CA LYS A 182 10.47 -29.24 -0.56
C LYS A 182 10.77 -27.96 0.21
N LEU A 183 10.67 -27.95 1.53
CA LEU A 183 10.97 -26.77 2.35
C LEU A 183 11.85 -27.16 3.53
N GLY A 184 12.90 -26.39 3.80
CA GLY A 184 13.86 -26.70 4.86
C GLY A 184 14.49 -28.09 4.71
N GLY A 185 14.65 -28.58 3.47
CA GLY A 185 15.19 -29.91 3.19
C GLY A 185 14.17 -31.06 3.18
N SER A 186 12.93 -30.82 3.62
CA SER A 186 11.89 -31.86 3.75
C SER A 186 10.83 -31.76 2.66
N TYR A 187 10.47 -32.88 2.04
CA TYR A 187 9.37 -32.92 1.06
C TYR A 187 8.01 -32.70 1.73
N VAL A 188 7.19 -31.84 1.13
CA VAL A 188 5.84 -31.52 1.61
C VAL A 188 4.84 -32.03 0.57
N GLN A 189 3.97 -32.96 0.97
CA GLN A 189 2.85 -33.37 0.13
C GLN A 189 1.82 -32.25 0.12
N SER A 190 1.51 -31.72 -1.06
CA SER A 190 0.36 -30.85 -1.23
C SER A 190 -0.89 -31.74 -1.21
N GLU A 191 -1.62 -31.78 -0.09
CA GLU A 191 -2.98 -32.33 -0.12
C GLU A 191 -3.81 -31.46 -1.07
N VAL A 192 -4.03 -31.95 -2.29
CA VAL A 192 -5.02 -31.40 -3.22
C VAL A 192 -6.34 -31.33 -2.46
N LYS A 193 -6.98 -30.15 -2.44
CA LYS A 193 -8.31 -29.91 -1.82
C LYS A 193 -9.31 -31.00 -2.24
N GLY A 194 -9.40 -32.06 -1.45
CA GLY A 194 -10.50 -33.01 -1.40
C GLY A 194 -11.55 -32.47 -0.42
N ASN A 195 -12.81 -32.69 -0.76
CA ASN A 195 -14.03 -32.16 -0.13
C ASN A 195 -13.99 -31.99 1.41
N ILE A 196 -14.61 -30.90 1.84
CA ILE A 196 -14.70 -30.33 3.21
C ILE A 196 -15.48 -31.21 4.23
N PHE A 197 -15.69 -32.52 4.01
CA PHE A 197 -16.59 -33.32 4.86
C PHE A 197 -15.98 -34.47 5.68
N ASP A 198 -14.68 -34.78 5.60
CA ASP A 198 -14.14 -35.99 6.26
C ASP A 198 -13.32 -35.76 7.55
N LYS A 199 -13.25 -34.54 8.12
CA LYS A 199 -12.51 -34.29 9.39
C LYS A 199 -13.42 -33.96 10.59
N ILE A 200 -14.49 -34.76 10.76
CA ILE A 200 -15.10 -34.96 12.08
C ILE A 200 -14.89 -36.44 12.43
N VAL A 201 -13.83 -36.74 13.18
CA VAL A 201 -13.64 -37.83 14.16
C VAL A 201 -12.14 -38.02 14.42
N GLY A 202 -11.72 -38.00 15.69
CA GLY A 202 -10.54 -38.78 16.13
C GLY A 202 -9.30 -38.04 16.65
N ILE A 203 -9.40 -37.52 17.88
CA ILE A 203 -8.48 -37.74 19.03
C ILE A 203 -6.95 -37.79 18.78
N SER A 204 -6.27 -36.80 19.38
CA SER A 204 -4.95 -36.86 20.05
C SER A 204 -3.81 -37.64 19.36
N GLN A 205 -2.99 -36.93 18.57
CA GLN A 205 -1.59 -37.30 18.36
C GLN A 205 -0.67 -36.07 18.48
N GLN A 206 0.53 -36.36 18.97
CA GLN A 206 1.56 -35.46 19.49
C GLN A 206 1.99 -34.37 18.49
N LYS A 207 2.23 -33.16 19.01
CA LYS A 207 2.89 -32.03 18.36
C LYS A 207 4.27 -32.44 17.78
N LYS A 208 4.29 -32.88 16.52
CA LYS A 208 5.39 -32.58 15.59
C LYS A 208 5.00 -31.30 14.85
N THR A 209 5.96 -30.41 14.67
CA THR A 209 5.74 -29.05 14.16
C THR A 209 5.16 -29.08 12.75
N ASN A 210 3.89 -28.68 12.59
CA ASN A 210 3.19 -28.49 11.31
C ASN A 210 3.72 -27.29 10.50
N GLU A 211 4.91 -26.78 10.81
CA GLU A 211 5.43 -25.51 10.31
C GLU A 211 5.65 -25.50 8.79
N PRO A 212 6.23 -26.54 8.14
CA PRO A 212 6.30 -26.58 6.68
C PRO A 212 4.93 -26.62 5.99
N VAL A 213 3.94 -27.25 6.62
CA VAL A 213 2.56 -27.32 6.09
C VAL A 213 1.88 -25.95 6.20
N GLU A 214 2.04 -25.24 7.31
CA GLU A 214 1.54 -23.87 7.49
C GLU A 214 2.15 -22.90 6.47
N VAL A 215 3.47 -23.03 6.20
CA VAL A 215 4.16 -22.19 5.21
C VAL A 215 3.63 -22.48 3.80
N VAL A 216 3.54 -23.76 3.39
CA VAL A 216 2.97 -24.11 2.08
C VAL A 216 1.53 -23.62 1.95
N GLN A 217 0.70 -23.78 2.98
CA GLN A 217 -0.68 -23.29 2.96
C GLN A 217 -0.73 -21.78 2.73
N THR A 218 0.08 -21.01 3.48
CA THR A 218 0.14 -19.54 3.35
C THR A 218 0.60 -19.12 1.95
N VAL A 219 1.61 -19.81 1.42
CA VAL A 219 2.15 -19.57 0.07
C VAL A 219 1.12 -19.91 -1.00
N SER A 220 0.42 -21.03 -0.89
CA SER A 220 -0.62 -21.45 -1.84
C SER A 220 -1.82 -20.50 -1.82
N GLU A 221 -2.29 -20.08 -0.64
CA GLU A 221 -3.38 -19.10 -0.51
C GLU A 221 -3.01 -17.74 -1.11
N ALA A 222 -1.76 -17.31 -0.98
CA ALA A 222 -1.27 -16.11 -1.63
C ALA A 222 -1.17 -16.28 -3.16
N TRP A 223 -0.63 -17.41 -3.63
CA TRP A 223 -0.53 -17.71 -5.05
C TRP A 223 -1.90 -17.71 -5.76
N ASP A 224 -2.91 -18.29 -5.11
CA ASP A 224 -4.30 -18.38 -5.61
C ASP A 224 -5.00 -17.00 -5.73
N ARG A 225 -4.42 -15.92 -5.19
CA ARG A 225 -4.94 -14.55 -5.34
C ARG A 225 -4.50 -13.87 -6.66
N HIS A 226 -3.64 -14.53 -7.45
CA HIS A 226 -3.29 -14.14 -8.82
C HIS A 226 -2.90 -12.66 -8.99
N ASN A 227 -2.00 -12.17 -8.13
CA ASN A 227 -1.44 -10.83 -8.22
C ASN A 227 0.09 -10.82 -8.00
N SER A 228 0.77 -9.81 -8.54
CA SER A 228 2.24 -9.74 -8.50
C SER A 228 2.82 -9.55 -7.10
N ASP A 229 2.13 -8.82 -6.23
CA ASP A 229 2.59 -8.58 -4.87
C ASP A 229 2.52 -9.87 -4.03
N ASP A 230 1.51 -10.71 -4.27
CA ASP A 230 1.39 -12.01 -3.62
C ASP A 230 2.40 -13.03 -4.14
N ILE A 231 2.73 -13.02 -5.43
CA ILE A 231 3.83 -13.84 -5.98
C ILE A 231 5.15 -13.48 -5.28
N ARG A 232 5.44 -12.19 -5.13
CA ARG A 232 6.61 -11.73 -4.38
C ARG A 232 6.51 -12.14 -2.91
N PHE A 233 5.35 -11.99 -2.29
CA PHE A 233 5.11 -12.36 -0.89
C PHE A 233 5.38 -13.84 -0.64
N CYS A 234 4.98 -14.75 -1.54
CA CYS A 234 5.30 -16.17 -1.46
C CYS A 234 6.80 -16.42 -1.23
N LEU A 235 7.66 -15.72 -1.99
CA LEU A 235 9.11 -15.83 -1.85
C LEU A 235 9.61 -15.25 -0.53
N LEU A 236 9.09 -14.09 -0.13
CA LEU A 236 9.46 -13.46 1.14
C LEU A 236 9.10 -14.33 2.35
N VAL A 237 7.98 -15.05 2.30
CA VAL A 237 7.59 -16.01 3.35
C VAL A 237 8.59 -17.15 3.46
N ILE A 238 9.00 -17.73 2.32
CA ILE A 238 9.99 -18.82 2.29
C ILE A 238 11.34 -18.32 2.81
N ILE A 239 11.79 -17.14 2.37
CA ILE A 239 13.03 -16.51 2.86
C ILE A 239 12.96 -16.34 4.39
N ASN A 240 11.87 -15.77 4.88
CA ASN A 240 11.68 -15.51 6.31
C ASN A 240 11.65 -16.79 7.16
N ALA A 241 11.04 -17.86 6.64
CA ALA A 241 10.90 -19.11 7.36
C ALA A 241 12.20 -19.94 7.38
N TYR A 242 12.99 -19.94 6.30
CA TYR A 242 14.06 -20.93 6.10
C TYR A 242 15.46 -20.36 5.89
N ILE A 243 15.59 -19.07 5.60
CA ILE A 243 16.88 -18.46 5.23
C ILE A 243 17.27 -17.39 6.24
N ARG A 244 16.51 -16.29 6.31
CA ARG A 244 16.75 -15.20 7.25
C ARG A 244 15.51 -14.34 7.48
N PRO A 245 15.38 -13.67 8.64
CA PRO A 245 14.24 -12.79 8.93
C PRO A 245 14.06 -11.69 7.88
N VAL A 246 12.83 -11.49 7.42
CA VAL A 246 12.46 -10.43 6.48
C VAL A 246 11.80 -9.28 7.25
N PRO A 247 12.39 -8.06 7.31
CA PRO A 247 11.90 -6.99 8.17
C PRO A 247 10.42 -6.62 7.97
N ILE A 248 9.95 -6.58 6.72
CA ILE A 248 8.54 -6.27 6.39
C ILE A 248 7.56 -7.35 6.87
N LEU A 249 8.04 -8.57 7.17
CA LEU A 249 7.24 -9.68 7.68
C LEU A 249 7.30 -9.85 9.21
N LYS A 250 8.09 -9.02 9.91
CA LYS A 250 8.28 -9.10 11.38
C LYS A 250 6.97 -9.02 12.18
N ASN A 251 5.95 -8.38 11.60
CA ASN A 251 4.65 -8.11 12.22
C ASN A 251 3.65 -9.28 12.10
N LEU A 252 4.05 -10.43 11.56
CA LEU A 252 3.16 -11.57 11.32
C LEU A 252 2.57 -12.20 12.60
N ARG A 253 3.13 -11.97 13.79
CA ARG A 253 2.65 -12.61 15.04
C ARG A 253 2.94 -11.77 16.29
N SER A 254 1.95 -11.04 16.81
CA SER A 254 1.89 -10.68 18.23
C SER A 254 0.72 -11.41 18.91
N LYS A 255 0.93 -12.67 19.28
CA LYS A 255 -0.02 -13.42 20.11
C LYS A 255 0.71 -13.89 21.37
N GLY A 256 0.59 -13.10 22.43
CA GLY A 256 1.12 -13.41 23.75
C GLY A 256 0.24 -12.87 24.87
N PHE A 257 0.44 -13.39 26.09
CA PHE A 257 -0.25 -12.92 27.30
C PHE A 257 0.03 -11.43 27.60
N SER A 258 1.18 -10.91 27.18
CA SER A 258 1.56 -9.49 27.31
C SER A 258 0.64 -8.56 26.52
N THR A 259 0.27 -8.94 25.30
CA THR A 259 -0.66 -8.21 24.42
C THR A 259 -2.04 -8.09 25.07
N LEU A 260 -2.59 -9.20 25.55
CA LEU A 260 -3.90 -9.21 26.22
C LEU A 260 -3.89 -8.37 27.50
N ASN A 261 -2.82 -8.44 28.29
CA ASN A 261 -2.67 -7.64 29.50
C ASN A 261 -2.61 -6.13 29.18
N CYS A 262 -1.88 -5.73 28.14
CA CYS A 262 -1.87 -4.33 27.67
C CYS A 262 -3.25 -3.85 27.26
N MET A 263 -3.97 -4.64 26.45
CA MET A 263 -5.30 -4.30 25.95
C MET A 263 -6.30 -4.14 27.09
N VAL A 264 -6.39 -5.12 28.00
CA VAL A 264 -7.33 -5.09 29.13
C VAL A 264 -7.01 -3.92 30.08
N LYS A 265 -5.73 -3.69 30.39
CA LYS A 265 -5.31 -2.64 31.32
C LYS A 265 -5.56 -1.23 30.79
N ASN A 266 -5.31 -0.97 29.51
CA ASN A 266 -5.32 0.39 28.96
C ASN A 266 -6.59 0.70 28.15
N CYS A 267 -7.24 -0.31 27.58
CA CYS A 267 -8.32 -0.15 26.60
C CYS A 267 -9.61 -0.90 26.97
N GLY A 268 -9.75 -1.36 28.23
CA GLY A 268 -10.91 -2.12 28.72
C GLY A 268 -12.28 -1.54 28.30
N PRO A 269 -12.55 -0.23 28.47
CA PRO A 269 -13.81 0.37 28.05
C PRO A 269 -14.06 0.27 26.53
N GLN A 270 -13.05 0.57 25.71
CA GLN A 270 -13.17 0.50 24.24
C GLN A 270 -13.34 -0.95 23.75
N ILE A 271 -12.71 -1.90 24.43
CA ILE A 271 -12.90 -3.34 24.17
C ILE A 271 -14.34 -3.73 24.46
N LEU A 272 -14.87 -3.37 25.65
CA LEU A 272 -16.25 -3.69 26.01
C LEU A 272 -17.25 -3.06 25.03
N ASP A 273 -17.08 -1.78 24.71
CA ASP A 273 -17.91 -1.07 23.74
C ASP A 273 -17.90 -1.74 22.36
N CYS A 274 -16.72 -2.18 21.89
CA CYS A 274 -16.59 -2.91 20.64
C CYS A 274 -17.28 -4.27 20.69
N LEU A 275 -17.14 -5.02 21.80
CA LEU A 275 -17.81 -6.32 21.95
C LEU A 275 -19.34 -6.19 22.03
N LEU A 276 -19.85 -5.05 22.49
CA LEU A 276 -21.29 -4.76 22.49
C LEU A 276 -21.81 -4.27 21.13
N ASP A 277 -20.95 -3.69 20.29
CA ASP A 277 -21.28 -3.27 18.92
C ASP A 277 -21.28 -4.46 17.94
N PRO A 278 -22.40 -4.76 17.25
CA PRO A 278 -22.45 -5.87 16.30
C PRO A 278 -21.44 -5.75 15.16
N ASN A 279 -21.26 -4.54 14.61
CA ASN A 279 -20.34 -4.31 13.50
C ASN A 279 -18.88 -4.47 13.95
N CYS A 280 -18.50 -3.92 15.09
CA CYS A 280 -17.16 -4.10 15.62
C CYS A 280 -16.84 -5.58 15.90
N ARG A 281 -17.79 -6.36 16.47
CA ARG A 281 -17.61 -7.82 16.61
C ARG A 281 -17.41 -8.52 15.27
N LYS A 282 -18.24 -8.22 14.26
CA LYS A 282 -18.08 -8.78 12.91
C LYS A 282 -16.72 -8.42 12.30
N ALA A 283 -16.28 -7.18 12.47
CA ALA A 283 -14.96 -6.72 12.04
C ALA A 283 -13.84 -7.55 12.69
N LEU A 284 -13.85 -7.69 14.01
CA LEU A 284 -12.84 -8.48 14.73
C LEU A 284 -12.87 -9.96 14.33
N GLN A 285 -14.05 -10.54 14.15
CA GLN A 285 -14.19 -11.93 13.69
C GLN A 285 -13.68 -12.12 12.26
N CYS A 286 -13.91 -11.14 11.38
CA CYS A 286 -13.42 -11.13 10.01
C CYS A 286 -11.89 -11.01 9.98
N LEU A 287 -11.34 -10.01 10.69
CA LEU A 287 -9.90 -9.77 10.77
C LEU A 287 -9.13 -10.97 11.34
N ASN A 288 -9.70 -11.68 12.31
CA ASN A 288 -9.09 -12.90 12.87
C ASN A 288 -8.98 -14.06 11.87
N LYS A 289 -9.72 -14.01 10.75
CA LYS A 289 -9.64 -14.99 9.66
C LYS A 289 -8.68 -14.55 8.54
N CYS A 290 -8.33 -13.26 8.49
CA CYS A 290 -7.37 -12.76 7.51
C CYS A 290 -5.94 -13.14 7.93
N SER A 291 -5.09 -13.40 6.94
CA SER A 291 -3.64 -13.38 7.18
C SER A 291 -3.22 -11.95 7.55
N PRO A 292 -2.31 -11.74 8.53
CA PRO A 292 -1.90 -10.39 8.96
C PRO A 292 -1.24 -9.55 7.87
N VAL A 293 -0.79 -10.16 6.78
CA VAL A 293 -0.20 -9.48 5.60
C VAL A 293 -1.17 -9.35 4.43
N ASP A 294 -2.36 -9.95 4.51
CA ASP A 294 -3.38 -9.83 3.47
C ASP A 294 -4.11 -8.49 3.60
N GLN A 295 -3.52 -7.45 3.02
CA GLN A 295 -4.06 -6.08 3.08
C GLN A 295 -5.47 -5.99 2.50
N VAL A 296 -5.77 -6.78 1.44
CA VAL A 296 -7.09 -6.79 0.80
C VAL A 296 -8.13 -7.33 1.77
N CYS A 297 -7.88 -8.49 2.40
CA CYS A 297 -8.79 -9.07 3.38
C CYS A 297 -8.98 -8.14 4.58
N ASN A 298 -7.87 -7.64 5.15
CA ASN A 298 -7.91 -6.77 6.33
C ASN A 298 -8.70 -5.49 6.07
N TYR A 299 -8.37 -4.77 4.99
CA TYR A 299 -9.03 -3.52 4.68
C TYR A 299 -10.51 -3.73 4.28
N ARG A 300 -10.83 -4.81 3.56
CA ARG A 300 -12.22 -5.15 3.22
C ARG A 300 -13.05 -5.47 4.47
N CYS A 301 -12.51 -6.18 5.46
CA CYS A 301 -13.19 -6.41 6.73
C CYS A 301 -13.50 -5.06 7.43
N ILE A 302 -12.51 -4.19 7.53
CA ILE A 302 -12.66 -2.88 8.19
C ILE A 302 -13.69 -2.02 7.44
N ALA A 303 -13.56 -1.89 6.12
CA ALA A 303 -14.44 -1.05 5.31
C ALA A 303 -15.88 -1.58 5.22
N SER A 304 -16.10 -2.89 5.39
CA SER A 304 -17.44 -3.48 5.47
C SER A 304 -18.14 -3.20 6.79
N TYR A 305 -17.38 -3.12 7.89
CA TYR A 305 -17.90 -3.08 9.26
C TYR A 305 -17.51 -1.83 10.05
N GLU A 306 -17.04 -0.79 9.37
CA GLU A 306 -16.62 0.46 9.98
C GLU A 306 -17.72 1.03 10.88
N SER A 307 -17.35 1.28 12.13
CA SER A 307 -18.20 1.89 13.15
C SER A 307 -17.36 2.78 14.07
N PRO A 308 -17.96 3.79 14.74
CA PRO A 308 -17.25 4.60 15.72
C PRO A 308 -16.63 3.79 16.87
N LYS A 309 -17.22 2.63 17.19
CA LYS A 309 -16.71 1.73 18.24
C LYS A 309 -15.46 0.97 17.76
N LEU A 310 -15.44 0.53 16.50
CA LEU A 310 -14.25 -0.06 15.88
C LEU A 310 -13.10 0.95 15.78
N GLU A 311 -13.40 2.19 15.39
CA GLU A 311 -12.42 3.27 15.35
C GLU A 311 -11.82 3.54 16.74
N ALA A 312 -12.67 3.69 17.76
CA ALA A 312 -12.22 3.94 19.13
C ALA A 312 -11.38 2.78 19.71
N PHE A 313 -11.78 1.54 19.43
CA PHE A 313 -11.03 0.34 19.78
C PHE A 313 -9.64 0.35 19.13
N SER A 314 -9.58 0.52 17.81
CA SER A 314 -8.33 0.50 17.05
C SER A 314 -7.40 1.65 17.45
N LEU A 315 -7.97 2.84 17.68
CA LEU A 315 -7.25 4.01 18.19
C LEU A 315 -6.59 3.74 19.54
N CYS A 316 -7.30 3.07 20.45
CA CYS A 316 -6.73 2.75 21.75
C CYS A 316 -5.63 1.68 21.64
N VAL A 317 -5.96 0.53 21.04
CA VAL A 317 -5.12 -0.67 21.03
C VAL A 317 -3.88 -0.48 20.17
N LEU A 318 -4.03 0.08 18.97
CA LEU A 318 -2.94 0.22 17.99
C LEU A 318 -2.25 1.57 18.15
N GLN A 319 -3.00 2.67 18.08
CA GLN A 319 -2.42 3.98 17.92
C GLN A 319 -1.91 4.63 19.21
N LYS A 320 -2.65 4.50 20.32
CA LYS A 320 -2.28 5.13 21.60
C LYS A 320 -1.34 4.27 22.44
N HIS A 321 -1.62 2.97 22.52
CA HIS A 321 -0.86 2.06 23.39
C HIS A 321 0.01 1.06 22.64
N ASN A 322 -0.19 0.91 21.32
CA ASN A 322 0.50 -0.07 20.48
C ASN A 322 0.67 -1.43 21.17
N CYS A 323 -0.43 -1.98 21.70
CA CYS A 323 -0.40 -3.21 22.48
C CYS A 323 0.03 -4.45 21.67
N LEU A 324 0.00 -4.33 20.34
CA LEU A 324 0.50 -5.36 19.41
C LEU A 324 2.00 -5.17 19.08
N GLU A 325 2.62 -4.09 19.56
CA GLU A 325 4.03 -3.74 19.33
C GLU A 325 4.41 -3.73 17.84
N LEU A 326 3.47 -3.30 16.99
CA LEU A 326 3.67 -3.26 15.55
C LEU A 326 4.40 -1.99 15.13
N ASP A 327 5.25 -2.11 14.13
CA ASP A 327 5.91 -0.99 13.49
C ASP A 327 6.16 -1.30 12.01
N ALA A 328 5.83 -0.35 11.14
CA ALA A 328 6.14 -0.42 9.72
C ALA A 328 6.61 0.95 9.22
N LYS A 329 7.61 0.93 8.35
CA LYS A 329 8.17 2.14 7.73
C LYS A 329 7.54 2.35 6.36
N ILE A 330 7.45 3.62 5.95
CA ILE A 330 7.11 3.95 4.56
C ILE A 330 8.24 3.40 3.67
N PRO A 331 7.95 2.59 2.64
CA PRO A 331 8.97 2.08 1.75
C PRO A 331 9.65 3.22 0.98
N GLU A 332 10.97 3.14 0.83
CA GLU A 332 11.75 4.12 0.06
C GLU A 332 11.90 3.75 -1.43
N LYS A 333 11.63 2.48 -1.76
CA LYS A 333 11.71 1.92 -3.11
C LYS A 333 10.32 1.50 -3.60
N PRO A 334 10.04 1.63 -4.91
CA PRO A 334 10.91 2.21 -5.93
C PRO A 334 11.02 3.74 -5.83
N TYR A 335 12.18 4.30 -6.16
CA TYR A 335 12.31 5.76 -6.23
C TYR A 335 11.68 6.26 -7.54
N VAL A 336 10.50 6.88 -7.42
CA VAL A 336 9.77 7.44 -8.57
C VAL A 336 10.06 8.94 -8.68
N GLN A 337 10.56 9.37 -9.83
CA GLN A 337 10.84 10.78 -10.09
C GLN A 337 9.55 11.54 -10.42
N PRO A 338 9.33 12.74 -9.84
CA PRO A 338 8.20 13.58 -10.21
C PRO A 338 8.34 14.11 -11.63
N MET A 339 7.21 14.40 -12.27
CA MET A 339 7.16 15.19 -13.50
C MET A 339 7.87 16.54 -13.28
N LEU A 340 8.72 16.94 -14.24
CA LEU A 340 9.54 18.14 -14.11
C LEU A 340 8.94 19.38 -14.77
N SER A 341 8.06 19.20 -15.77
CA SER A 341 7.48 20.28 -16.55
C SER A 341 6.07 19.95 -17.03
N PHE A 342 5.23 20.96 -17.18
CA PHE A 342 3.88 20.83 -17.71
C PHE A 342 3.61 21.93 -18.75
N ARG A 343 3.12 21.57 -19.95
CA ARG A 343 2.89 22.50 -21.08
C ARG A 343 4.12 23.37 -21.38
N GLY A 344 5.30 22.75 -21.44
CA GLY A 344 6.58 23.40 -21.74
C GLY A 344 7.16 24.32 -20.65
N LYS A 345 6.58 24.34 -19.44
CA LYS A 345 7.08 25.16 -18.31
C LYS A 345 7.52 24.28 -17.15
N ASP A 346 8.58 24.68 -16.46
CA ASP A 346 9.04 24.01 -15.23
C ASP A 346 7.92 23.93 -14.19
N LEU A 347 7.78 22.74 -13.58
CA LEU A 347 6.75 22.48 -12.58
C LEU A 347 7.10 23.22 -11.27
N CYS A 348 6.20 24.08 -10.81
CA CYS A 348 6.26 24.69 -9.48
C CYS A 348 5.21 24.08 -8.54
N HIS A 349 5.29 24.36 -7.24
CA HIS A 349 4.35 23.78 -6.28
C HIS A 349 2.89 24.17 -6.52
N ASP A 350 2.64 25.40 -6.94
CA ASP A 350 1.28 25.86 -7.23
C ASP A 350 0.71 25.14 -8.46
N ALA A 351 1.54 24.92 -9.49
CA ALA A 351 1.16 24.14 -10.67
C ALA A 351 0.90 22.68 -10.30
N ALA A 352 1.78 22.06 -9.50
CA ALA A 352 1.62 20.67 -9.08
C ALA A 352 0.33 20.46 -8.27
N GLU A 353 -0.03 21.39 -7.39
CA GLU A 353 -1.32 21.36 -6.70
C GLU A 353 -2.48 21.53 -7.67
N ASP A 354 -2.38 22.42 -8.67
CA ASP A 354 -3.42 22.58 -9.69
C ASP A 354 -3.61 21.32 -10.54
N LEU A 355 -2.53 20.58 -10.85
CA LEU A 355 -2.63 19.28 -11.52
C LEU A 355 -3.44 18.26 -10.70
N PHE A 356 -3.30 18.29 -9.37
CA PHE A 356 -4.16 17.49 -8.50
C PHE A 356 -5.60 18.01 -8.45
N VAL A 357 -5.82 19.33 -8.37
CA VAL A 357 -7.17 19.93 -8.42
C VAL A 357 -7.91 19.48 -9.69
N GLY A 358 -7.20 19.35 -10.80
CA GLY A 358 -7.71 18.66 -12.00
C GLY A 358 -8.99 19.31 -12.51
N TRP A 359 -10.05 18.52 -12.66
CA TRP A 359 -11.32 19.00 -13.21
C TRP A 359 -12.24 19.69 -12.21
N LEU A 360 -11.86 19.76 -10.93
CA LEU A 360 -12.72 20.32 -9.89
C LEU A 360 -12.98 21.80 -10.15
N GLY A 361 -14.26 22.16 -10.25
CA GLY A 361 -14.75 23.48 -10.62
C GLY A 361 -15.50 23.48 -11.96
N ASN A 362 -15.03 22.71 -12.93
CA ASN A 362 -15.75 22.42 -14.17
C ASN A 362 -16.61 21.16 -13.99
N LEU A 363 -16.11 20.21 -13.19
CA LEU A 363 -16.82 19.05 -12.65
C LEU A 363 -16.93 19.14 -11.12
N ASP A 364 -17.75 18.27 -10.54
CA ASP A 364 -17.91 18.14 -9.08
C ASP A 364 -16.76 17.37 -8.40
N TRP A 365 -15.78 16.90 -9.17
CA TRP A 365 -14.61 16.16 -8.70
C TRP A 365 -13.33 16.57 -9.45
N SER A 366 -12.18 16.26 -8.85
CA SER A 366 -10.88 16.50 -9.49
C SER A 366 -10.60 15.44 -10.55
N TRP A 367 -10.78 14.18 -10.17
CA TRP A 367 -10.37 13.01 -10.94
C TRP A 367 -11.23 11.81 -10.56
N ARG A 368 -11.47 10.89 -11.49
CA ARG A 368 -11.99 9.54 -11.23
C ARG A 368 -10.86 8.54 -11.38
N VAL A 369 -10.73 7.61 -10.45
CA VAL A 369 -9.79 6.50 -10.60
C VAL A 369 -10.37 5.52 -11.59
N VAL A 370 -9.59 5.19 -12.62
CA VAL A 370 -9.95 4.19 -13.62
C VAL A 370 -9.24 2.87 -13.38
N ALA A 371 -8.02 2.91 -12.85
CA ALA A 371 -7.31 1.72 -12.42
C ALA A 371 -6.26 2.07 -11.36
N GLY A 372 -5.86 1.10 -10.55
CA GLY A 372 -4.68 1.25 -9.70
C GLY A 372 -3.99 -0.06 -9.37
N GLN A 373 -2.77 0.03 -8.86
CA GLN A 373 -1.89 -1.13 -8.72
C GLN A 373 -2.19 -1.94 -7.44
N ASN A 374 -2.60 -1.29 -6.35
CA ASN A 374 -2.82 -1.98 -5.09
C ASN A 374 -4.32 -2.27 -4.92
N PRO A 375 -4.77 -3.53 -5.05
CA PRO A 375 -6.19 -3.86 -5.00
C PRO A 375 -6.82 -3.58 -3.63
N ALA A 376 -6.02 -3.50 -2.55
CA ALA A 376 -6.55 -3.20 -1.22
C ALA A 376 -7.05 -1.75 -1.08
N TYR A 377 -6.45 -0.82 -1.84
CA TYR A 377 -6.67 0.62 -1.71
C TYR A 377 -7.21 1.28 -2.97
N ASP A 378 -6.97 0.67 -4.14
CA ASP A 378 -7.21 1.28 -5.45
C ASP A 378 -8.34 0.61 -6.25
N GLN A 379 -8.88 -0.53 -5.78
CA GLN A 379 -9.92 -1.29 -6.50
C GLN A 379 -11.29 -1.19 -5.82
N PHE A 380 -11.79 0.03 -5.70
CA PHE A 380 -13.14 0.31 -5.18
C PHE A 380 -14.05 0.82 -6.28
N PRO A 381 -15.29 0.31 -6.42
CA PRO A 381 -16.25 0.87 -7.36
C PRO A 381 -16.46 2.36 -7.12
N CYS A 382 -16.69 3.11 -8.21
CA CYS A 382 -17.06 4.52 -8.16
C CYS A 382 -16.12 5.37 -7.30
N GLN A 383 -14.84 5.41 -7.67
CA GLN A 383 -13.81 6.10 -6.88
C GLN A 383 -13.52 7.50 -7.45
N TYR A 384 -13.95 8.52 -6.69
CA TYR A 384 -13.72 9.93 -6.95
C TYR A 384 -12.60 10.46 -6.07
N GLN A 385 -11.82 11.40 -6.61
CA GLN A 385 -10.80 12.13 -5.88
C GLN A 385 -11.16 13.62 -5.85
N LEU A 386 -11.09 14.22 -4.67
CA LEU A 386 -11.28 15.65 -4.47
C LEU A 386 -9.98 16.25 -3.93
N PHE A 387 -9.39 17.18 -4.68
CA PHE A 387 -8.24 17.96 -4.25
C PHE A 387 -8.58 19.44 -4.23
N TYR A 388 -8.35 20.10 -3.11
CA TYR A 388 -8.72 21.51 -2.97
C TYR A 388 -7.90 22.24 -1.90
N ARG A 389 -7.81 23.57 -2.04
CA ARG A 389 -7.17 24.43 -1.05
C ARG A 389 -8.17 24.88 -0.01
N GLY A 390 -7.82 24.74 1.26
CA GLY A 390 -8.62 25.20 2.38
C GLY A 390 -8.59 26.73 2.56
N LYS A 391 -9.41 27.23 3.50
CA LYS A 391 -9.46 28.65 3.87
C LYS A 391 -8.13 29.16 4.42
N ALA A 392 -7.46 28.35 5.24
CA ALA A 392 -6.17 28.70 5.83
C ALA A 392 -5.07 28.77 4.77
N LYS A 393 -4.15 29.73 4.91
CA LYS A 393 -3.00 29.88 4.00
C LYS A 393 -2.14 28.62 4.04
N GLY A 394 -1.83 28.06 2.87
CA GLY A 394 -1.03 26.84 2.73
C GLY A 394 -1.77 25.55 3.09
N SER A 395 -3.09 25.60 3.27
CA SER A 395 -3.91 24.41 3.49
C SER A 395 -4.27 23.75 2.17
N PHE A 396 -3.92 22.46 2.02
CA PHE A 396 -4.32 21.63 0.89
C PHE A 396 -4.89 20.31 1.42
N TRP A 397 -5.98 19.84 0.82
CA TRP A 397 -6.75 18.68 1.27
C TRP A 397 -6.96 17.72 0.11
N TYR A 398 -6.98 16.44 0.45
CA TYR A 398 -7.36 15.35 -0.43
C TYR A 398 -8.49 14.56 0.23
N GLU A 399 -9.58 14.34 -0.50
CA GLU A 399 -10.68 13.51 -0.02
C GLU A 399 -11.07 12.48 -1.09
N PRO A 400 -10.65 11.21 -0.95
CA PRO A 400 -11.19 10.14 -1.76
C PRO A 400 -12.60 9.81 -1.30
N VAL A 401 -13.50 9.62 -2.27
CA VAL A 401 -14.89 9.20 -2.09
C VAL A 401 -15.11 7.97 -2.94
N PHE A 402 -15.46 6.83 -2.35
CA PHE A 402 -15.52 5.56 -3.06
C PHE A 402 -16.62 4.67 -2.50
N GLN A 403 -17.12 3.74 -3.31
CA GLN A 403 -18.05 2.73 -2.84
C GLN A 403 -17.32 1.47 -2.38
N VAL A 404 -17.89 0.83 -1.38
CA VAL A 404 -17.45 -0.48 -0.90
C VAL A 404 -18.62 -1.44 -1.02
N LYS A 405 -18.38 -2.56 -1.70
CA LYS A 405 -19.26 -3.72 -1.63
C LYS A 405 -18.93 -4.48 -0.34
N THR A 406 -19.79 -4.35 0.67
CA THR A 406 -19.60 -4.99 1.96
C THR A 406 -19.58 -6.51 1.81
N LEU A 407 -19.11 -7.22 2.83
CA LEU A 407 -19.13 -8.68 2.87
C LEU A 407 -20.56 -9.24 2.86
N GLU A 408 -21.55 -8.46 3.28
CA GLU A 408 -22.98 -8.74 3.16
C GLU A 408 -23.57 -8.39 1.78
N GLY A 409 -22.78 -7.79 0.88
CA GLY A 409 -23.18 -7.47 -0.49
C GLY A 409 -23.85 -6.10 -0.67
N GLU A 410 -23.94 -5.29 0.39
CA GLU A 410 -24.47 -3.93 0.33
C GLU A 410 -23.44 -2.97 -0.27
N MET A 411 -23.91 -1.95 -0.99
CA MET A 411 -23.06 -0.88 -1.51
C MET A 411 -23.11 0.32 -0.57
N VAL A 412 -21.96 0.69 0.01
CA VAL A 412 -21.87 1.82 0.95
C VAL A 412 -20.81 2.83 0.50
N TRP A 413 -21.11 4.12 0.63
CA TRP A 413 -20.15 5.19 0.35
C TRP A 413 -19.18 5.39 1.53
N ARG A 414 -17.90 5.49 1.21
CA ARG A 414 -16.82 5.84 2.13
C ARG A 414 -16.15 7.12 1.66
N ARG A 415 -15.75 7.94 2.63
CA ARG A 415 -15.05 9.20 2.40
C ARG A 415 -13.96 9.34 3.45
N ARG A 416 -12.77 9.75 3.03
CA ARG A 416 -11.62 10.02 3.90
C ARG A 416 -11.14 11.44 3.72
N LYS A 417 -10.49 11.99 4.74
CA LYS A 417 -9.98 13.37 4.68
C LYS A 417 -8.52 13.43 5.06
N TYR A 418 -7.68 13.57 4.04
CA TYR A 418 -6.24 13.66 4.15
C TYR A 418 -5.80 15.12 4.20
N ARG A 419 -4.91 15.41 5.15
CA ARG A 419 -4.13 16.64 5.10
C ARG A 419 -2.96 16.44 4.15
N VAL A 420 -2.79 17.37 3.21
CA VAL A 420 -1.69 17.33 2.24
C VAL A 420 -0.69 18.45 2.52
N LYS A 421 0.60 18.10 2.46
CA LYS A 421 1.72 19.05 2.55
C LYS A 421 2.64 18.87 1.36
N ARG A 422 3.18 19.98 0.86
CA ARG A 422 4.20 19.97 -0.21
C ARG A 422 5.45 19.22 0.26
N GLY A 423 6.01 18.41 -0.62
CA GLY A 423 7.37 17.89 -0.50
C GLY A 423 8.41 18.95 -0.85
N LYS A 424 9.69 18.57 -0.82
CA LYS A 424 10.79 19.49 -1.16
C LYS A 424 10.85 19.82 -2.65
N VAL A 425 10.45 18.88 -3.49
CA VAL A 425 10.49 19.00 -4.96
C VAL A 425 9.04 19.18 -5.46
N PRO A 426 8.76 20.13 -6.37
CA PRO A 426 7.46 20.22 -7.03
C PRO A 426 7.04 18.86 -7.61
N GLY A 427 5.76 18.53 -7.50
CA GLY A 427 5.23 17.21 -7.88
C GLY A 427 5.34 16.14 -6.79
N THR A 428 5.94 16.43 -5.63
CA THR A 428 5.99 15.51 -4.47
C THR A 428 5.23 16.06 -3.26
N PHE A 429 4.62 15.16 -2.47
CA PHE A 429 3.70 15.53 -1.39
C PHE A 429 3.67 14.52 -0.25
N TYR A 430 3.38 15.00 0.96
CA TYR A 430 3.11 14.18 2.14
C TYR A 430 1.63 14.24 2.50
N PHE A 431 1.01 13.08 2.61
CA PHE A 431 -0.40 12.89 2.95
C PHE A 431 -0.48 12.26 4.34
N SER A 432 -1.44 12.69 5.14
CA SER A 432 -1.66 12.15 6.48
C SER A 432 -3.14 12.11 6.81
N VAL A 433 -3.61 10.98 7.33
CA VAL A 433 -5.00 10.73 7.73
C VAL A 433 -5.03 9.92 9.01
N LEU A 434 -6.05 10.16 9.85
CA LEU A 434 -6.47 9.20 10.86
C LEU A 434 -7.67 8.45 10.25
N ASP A 435 -7.47 7.19 9.89
CA ASP A 435 -8.51 6.35 9.30
C ASP A 435 -8.75 5.13 10.18
N ASN A 436 -10.01 4.88 10.53
CA ASN A 436 -10.41 3.74 11.37
C ASN A 436 -9.57 3.59 12.65
N GLY A 437 -9.12 4.72 13.22
CA GLY A 437 -8.36 4.77 14.46
C GLY A 437 -6.84 4.60 14.28
N VAL A 438 -6.35 4.46 13.05
CA VAL A 438 -4.93 4.30 12.74
C VAL A 438 -4.45 5.47 11.88
N VAL A 439 -3.33 6.09 12.28
CA VAL A 439 -2.71 7.12 11.45
C VAL A 439 -1.99 6.44 10.29
N SER A 440 -2.35 6.83 9.07
CA SER A 440 -1.56 6.54 7.88
C SER A 440 -0.82 7.79 7.42
N ASN A 441 0.44 7.60 7.03
CA ASN A 441 1.24 8.61 6.38
C ASN A 441 1.73 8.09 5.04
N GLU A 442 1.64 8.95 4.02
CA GLU A 442 1.96 8.57 2.65
C GLU A 442 2.80 9.66 1.98
N PHE A 443 3.60 9.23 1.01
CA PHE A 443 4.40 10.07 0.13
C PHE A 443 3.94 9.86 -1.31
N TRP A 444 3.37 10.90 -1.89
CA TRP A 444 2.79 10.89 -3.23
C TRP A 444 3.65 11.66 -4.21
N THR A 445 3.73 11.14 -5.43
CA THR A 445 4.48 11.70 -6.55
C THR A 445 3.58 11.79 -7.78
N ILE A 446 3.50 12.97 -8.39
CA ILE A 446 2.88 13.16 -9.71
C ILE A 446 3.87 12.63 -10.75
N VAL A 447 3.54 11.50 -11.35
CA VAL A 447 4.43 10.81 -12.30
C VAL A 447 4.32 11.45 -13.68
N ASP A 448 3.08 11.62 -14.14
CA ASP A 448 2.74 12.29 -15.39
C ASP A 448 1.28 12.74 -15.33
N VAL A 449 0.97 13.83 -16.04
CA VAL A 449 -0.38 14.31 -16.32
C VAL A 449 -0.42 14.76 -17.77
N CYS A 450 -1.38 14.25 -18.53
CA CYS A 450 -1.53 14.65 -19.93
C CYS A 450 -1.83 16.16 -20.01
N GLU A 451 -1.29 16.83 -21.03
CA GLU A 451 -1.36 18.30 -21.12
C GLU A 451 -2.79 18.82 -21.25
N ASP A 452 -3.70 18.00 -21.78
CA ASP A 452 -5.13 18.25 -21.92
C ASP A 452 -5.97 17.76 -20.72
N PHE A 453 -5.33 17.27 -19.66
CA PHE A 453 -5.99 16.66 -18.49
C PHE A 453 -6.86 15.43 -18.82
N SER A 454 -6.64 14.77 -19.97
CA SER A 454 -7.35 13.54 -20.31
C SER A 454 -7.02 12.38 -19.36
N TRP A 455 -5.83 12.37 -18.76
CA TRP A 455 -5.45 11.43 -17.71
C TRP A 455 -4.31 11.95 -16.83
N GLY A 456 -4.17 11.36 -15.64
CA GLY A 456 -3.04 11.54 -14.73
C GLY A 456 -2.62 10.23 -14.09
N LEU A 457 -1.33 10.11 -13.74
CA LEU A 457 -0.78 8.97 -13.01
C LEU A 457 -0.09 9.46 -11.74
N PHE A 458 -0.55 8.98 -10.59
CA PHE A 458 -0.01 9.34 -9.29
C PHE A 458 0.51 8.10 -8.57
N HIS A 459 1.77 8.14 -8.15
CA HIS A 459 2.41 7.05 -7.41
C HIS A 459 2.47 7.39 -5.92
N TYR A 460 2.29 6.39 -5.05
CA TYR A 460 2.36 6.56 -3.61
C TYR A 460 3.15 5.46 -2.89
N HIS A 461 3.79 5.85 -1.79
CA HIS A 461 4.31 4.96 -0.76
C HIS A 461 3.62 5.31 0.55
N GLY A 462 3.13 4.34 1.30
CA GLY A 462 2.41 4.58 2.54
C GLY A 462 2.74 3.59 3.63
N ALA A 463 2.43 3.99 4.87
CA ALA A 463 2.46 3.08 6.00
C ALA A 463 1.41 3.45 7.06
N ALA A 464 0.62 2.46 7.43
CA ALA A 464 -0.14 2.44 8.67
C ALA A 464 0.76 1.83 9.74
N ARG A 465 1.72 2.63 10.21
CA ARG A 465 2.88 2.19 11.01
C ARG A 465 2.50 1.29 12.20
N VAL A 466 1.54 1.74 13.02
CA VAL A 466 1.09 1.02 14.22
C VAL A 466 0.14 -0.14 13.95
N ALA A 467 -0.29 -0.32 12.70
CA ALA A 467 -0.94 -1.53 12.22
C ALA A 467 0.06 -2.51 11.58
N GLY A 468 1.35 -2.15 11.56
CA GLY A 468 2.40 -2.97 10.98
C GLY A 468 2.32 -3.12 9.46
N GLN A 469 1.59 -2.23 8.78
CA GLN A 469 1.38 -2.28 7.34
C GLN A 469 2.17 -1.19 6.63
N SER A 470 2.85 -1.58 5.57
CA SER A 470 3.48 -0.71 4.58
C SER A 470 3.00 -1.11 3.19
N TYR A 471 2.81 -0.14 2.32
CA TYR A 471 2.23 -0.36 1.01
C TYR A 471 2.77 0.63 -0.01
N THR A 472 2.68 0.23 -1.27
CA THR A 472 3.01 1.05 -2.43
C THR A 472 1.91 0.87 -3.45
N GLY A 473 1.77 1.83 -4.36
CA GLY A 473 0.85 1.71 -5.48
C GLY A 473 0.90 2.91 -6.40
N ALA A 474 0.08 2.85 -7.43
CA ALA A 474 -0.19 3.99 -8.29
C ALA A 474 -1.64 3.96 -8.73
N VAL A 475 -2.23 5.15 -8.87
CA VAL A 475 -3.59 5.34 -9.37
C VAL A 475 -3.52 6.06 -10.71
N LEU A 476 -4.14 5.44 -11.72
CA LEU A 476 -4.44 6.04 -13.01
C LEU A 476 -5.80 6.69 -12.92
N VAL A 477 -5.87 7.97 -13.30
CA VAL A 477 -7.07 8.77 -13.20
C VAL A 477 -7.44 9.41 -14.53
N THR A 478 -8.75 9.60 -14.74
CA THR A 478 -9.35 10.30 -15.89
C THR A 478 -10.53 11.16 -15.42
N PRO A 479 -10.99 12.16 -16.19
CA PRO A 479 -12.16 12.96 -15.81
C PRO A 479 -13.43 12.13 -15.70
N ASP A 480 -13.62 11.19 -16.63
CA ASP A 480 -14.85 10.44 -16.83
C ASP A 480 -14.79 9.00 -16.26
N GLY A 481 -13.64 8.55 -15.80
CA GLY A 481 -13.43 7.20 -15.29
C GLY A 481 -13.30 6.13 -16.39
N ALA A 482 -13.20 6.54 -17.66
CA ALA A 482 -12.90 5.66 -18.78
C ALA A 482 -11.39 5.50 -18.96
N TYR A 483 -10.97 4.37 -19.54
CA TYR A 483 -9.55 4.07 -19.75
C TYR A 483 -8.98 4.95 -20.88
N PRO A 484 -7.81 5.60 -20.71
CA PRO A 484 -7.28 6.53 -21.70
C PRO A 484 -6.82 5.82 -22.98
N LYS A 485 -6.96 6.50 -24.14
CA LYS A 485 -6.56 5.97 -25.46
C LYS A 485 -5.04 6.06 -25.74
N GLN A 486 -4.28 6.84 -24.97
CA GLN A 486 -2.86 7.11 -25.20
C GLN A 486 -1.93 6.03 -24.59
N GLY A 487 -1.92 4.83 -25.19
CA GLY A 487 -1.20 3.67 -24.66
C GLY A 487 0.31 3.90 -24.41
N SER A 488 1.07 4.42 -25.38
CA SER A 488 2.53 4.46 -25.27
C SER A 488 3.06 5.41 -24.18
N ARG A 489 2.50 6.62 -24.05
CA ARG A 489 2.90 7.57 -23.00
C ARG A 489 2.55 7.03 -21.61
N LEU A 490 1.38 6.40 -21.47
CA LEU A 490 0.98 5.76 -20.23
C LEU A 490 1.93 4.61 -19.87
N SER A 491 2.28 3.74 -20.82
CA SER A 491 3.26 2.66 -20.59
C SER A 491 4.59 3.20 -20.08
N SER A 492 5.14 4.25 -20.71
CA SER A 492 6.37 4.90 -20.23
C SER A 492 6.23 5.52 -18.84
N ALA A 493 5.07 6.05 -18.48
CA ALA A 493 4.81 6.57 -17.14
C ALA A 493 4.74 5.44 -16.10
N LEU A 494 4.11 4.32 -16.42
CA LEU A 494 4.06 3.12 -15.56
C LEU A 494 5.45 2.50 -15.37
N GLU A 495 6.28 2.46 -16.41
CA GLU A 495 7.67 1.98 -16.31
C GLU A 495 8.50 2.79 -15.32
N LYS A 496 8.32 4.11 -15.23
CA LYS A 496 8.98 4.96 -14.22
C LYS A 496 8.59 4.59 -12.79
N CYS A 497 7.42 3.99 -12.60
CA CYS A 497 6.95 3.47 -11.32
C CYS A 497 7.45 2.04 -11.05
N GLY A 498 8.07 1.38 -12.03
CA GLY A 498 8.31 -0.07 -11.97
C GLY A 498 7.01 -0.87 -11.94
N ILE A 499 5.95 -0.38 -12.60
CA ILE A 499 4.64 -1.02 -12.67
C ILE A 499 4.39 -1.45 -14.12
N LYS A 500 3.80 -2.64 -14.30
CA LYS A 500 3.31 -3.11 -15.60
C LYS A 500 1.81 -2.88 -15.72
N GLU A 501 1.33 -2.67 -16.94
CA GLU A 501 -0.10 -2.44 -17.19
C GLU A 501 -0.97 -3.62 -16.74
N TRP A 502 -0.42 -4.84 -16.80
CA TRP A 502 -1.12 -6.03 -16.33
C TRP A 502 -1.26 -6.11 -14.80
N GLU A 503 -0.52 -5.30 -14.02
CA GLU A 503 -0.67 -5.17 -12.57
C GLU A 503 -1.80 -4.22 -12.15
N LEU A 504 -2.38 -3.46 -13.10
CA LEU A 504 -3.41 -2.48 -12.78
C LEU A 504 -4.78 -3.15 -12.61
N TYR A 505 -5.44 -2.95 -11.48
CA TYR A 505 -6.82 -3.36 -11.27
C TYR A 505 -7.77 -2.27 -11.77
N THR A 506 -8.65 -2.62 -12.69
CA THR A 506 -9.65 -1.68 -13.21
C THR A 506 -10.75 -1.43 -12.18
N VAL A 507 -11.15 -0.17 -12.07
CA VAL A 507 -12.25 0.28 -11.22
C VAL A 507 -13.55 0.23 -12.02
N ASP A 508 -14.59 -0.36 -11.43
CA ASP A 508 -15.94 -0.29 -11.99
C ASP A 508 -16.55 1.09 -11.72
N ASN A 509 -16.79 1.82 -12.80
CA ASN A 509 -17.27 3.19 -12.80
C ASN A 509 -18.69 3.34 -13.39
N CYS A 510 -19.41 2.21 -13.61
CA CYS A 510 -20.65 2.17 -14.40
C CYS A 510 -21.93 2.61 -13.64
N SER A 511 -21.99 2.52 -12.31
CA SER A 511 -23.24 2.67 -11.53
C SER A 511 -23.09 3.53 -10.27
N CYS A 512 -22.65 4.78 -10.44
CA CYS A 512 -22.33 5.67 -9.31
C CYS A 512 -23.53 6.56 -8.93
N GLN A 513 -24.41 6.03 -8.08
CA GLN A 513 -25.59 6.76 -7.60
C GLN A 513 -25.25 7.69 -6.43
N ASP A 514 -25.65 8.96 -6.56
CA ASP A 514 -25.58 9.99 -5.53
C ASP A 514 -24.25 10.02 -4.74
N PRO A 515 -23.10 10.19 -5.42
CA PRO A 515 -21.83 10.25 -4.73
C PRO A 515 -21.82 11.44 -3.74
N PRO A 516 -21.39 11.25 -2.47
CA PRO A 516 -21.38 12.32 -1.46
C PRO A 516 -20.20 13.28 -1.69
N LEU A 517 -20.27 14.01 -2.80
CA LEU A 517 -19.27 14.97 -3.25
C LEU A 517 -19.44 16.32 -2.55
N GLY A 518 -18.67 17.30 -3.02
CA GLY A 518 -18.67 18.66 -2.48
C GLY A 518 -17.50 18.92 -1.53
N ILE A 519 -17.12 20.19 -1.47
CA ILE A 519 -16.00 20.69 -0.69
C ILE A 519 -16.49 21.76 0.30
N PRO A 520 -15.74 22.03 1.40
CA PRO A 520 -16.11 23.09 2.33
C PRO A 520 -16.26 24.44 1.63
N GLU A 521 -17.31 25.19 1.98
CA GLU A 521 -17.54 26.54 1.44
C GLU A 521 -16.31 27.42 1.62
N GLY A 522 -15.97 28.24 0.61
CA GLY A 522 -14.79 29.11 0.63
C GLY A 522 -13.46 28.38 0.36
N SER A 523 -13.52 27.12 -0.08
CA SER A 523 -12.37 26.44 -0.67
C SER A 523 -11.94 27.11 -1.98
N ARG A 524 -10.65 27.02 -2.29
CA ARG A 524 -10.09 27.55 -3.54
C ARG A 524 -9.62 26.41 -4.42
N LEU A 525 -9.84 26.56 -5.72
CA LEU A 525 -9.53 25.58 -6.75
C LEU A 525 -8.19 25.95 -7.38
N HIS A 526 -8.15 26.11 -8.69
CA HIS A 526 -6.97 26.49 -9.47
C HIS A 526 -6.37 27.84 -9.07
N SER A 527 -5.04 27.95 -9.17
CA SER A 527 -4.28 29.16 -8.86
C SER A 527 -3.59 29.76 -10.09
N ILE A 528 -3.03 28.93 -10.96
CA ILE A 528 -2.24 29.33 -12.12
C ILE A 528 -2.54 28.50 -13.38
N VAL A 529 -2.86 27.22 -13.26
CA VAL A 529 -3.19 26.37 -14.41
C VAL A 529 -4.65 26.59 -14.78
N ARG A 530 -4.90 26.81 -16.07
CA ARG A 530 -6.26 26.86 -16.62
C ARG A 530 -6.60 25.51 -17.24
N VAL A 531 -7.72 24.96 -16.79
CA VAL A 531 -8.39 23.81 -17.40
C VAL A 531 -9.44 24.40 -18.34
N GLU A 532 -9.24 24.22 -19.64
CA GLU A 532 -10.19 24.68 -20.64
C GLU A 532 -11.25 23.59 -20.84
N ASP A 533 -12.51 23.98 -20.85
CA ASP A 533 -13.61 23.12 -21.27
C ASP A 533 -13.49 22.89 -22.77
N GLN A 534 -12.65 21.93 -23.17
CA GLN A 534 -12.84 21.31 -24.47
C GLN A 534 -14.09 20.44 -24.38
N SER A 535 -14.86 20.39 -25.46
CA SER A 535 -16.14 19.69 -25.57
C SER A 535 -15.98 18.16 -25.43
N TRP A 536 -15.67 17.68 -24.23
CA TRP A 536 -15.52 16.25 -23.90
C TRP A 536 -16.87 15.53 -23.74
N ALA A 537 -17.99 16.26 -23.78
CA ALA A 537 -19.34 15.70 -23.68
C ALA A 537 -19.93 15.24 -25.02
N SER A 538 -19.12 15.03 -26.06
CA SER A 538 -19.59 14.65 -27.40
C SER A 538 -18.64 13.65 -28.04
N GLY A 539 -18.64 12.41 -27.57
CA GLY A 539 -17.87 11.31 -28.16
C GLY A 539 -18.25 9.96 -27.60
#